data_AF-A0A1F7YU07-F1
#
_entry.id   AF-A0A1F7YU07-F1
#
_cell.length_a   1.000
_cell.length_b   1.000
_cell.length_c   1.000
_cell.angle_alpha   90.00
_cell.angle_beta   90.00
_cell.angle_gamma   90.00
#
_symmetry.space_group_name_H-M   'P 1'
#
loop_
_entity.id
_entity.type
_entity.pdbx_description
1 polymer ?
#
loop_
_entity_poly.entity_id
_entity_poly.type
_entity_poly.pdbx_seq_one_letter_code
_entity_poly.pdbx_strand_id
1 'polypeptide(L)'
;MAPYPIILLLTVLVSPLILFLASKQGKKVKSSLRLVFLVILVIQILLGFLNWENLQGAGRTGLELTISYPQSLLWLFFVIIASQIVLLLLNTRLTRLVITILNFINTVILFMGLIGLSNILGFQTVSLANIMAVFLVLVGNIVSLMLINKDRALLRKYFK
;
A
#
# COMPACT_ATOMS: atom_id res chain seq x y z
N MET A 1 -13.55 -18.19 -7.25
CA MET A 1 -12.16 -18.03 -7.75
C MET A 1 -11.57 -16.81 -7.09
N ALA A 2 -10.41 -16.92 -6.43
CA ALA A 2 -9.89 -15.89 -5.54
C ALA A 2 -9.31 -14.70 -6.33
N PRO A 3 -9.90 -13.49 -6.28
CA PRO A 3 -9.42 -12.34 -7.03
C PRO A 3 -8.11 -11.77 -6.47
N TYR A 4 -7.90 -11.88 -5.15
CA TYR A 4 -6.75 -11.27 -4.45
C TYR A 4 -5.37 -11.80 -4.90
N PRO A 5 -5.15 -13.13 -5.06
CA PRO A 5 -3.86 -13.64 -5.55
C PRO A 5 -3.51 -13.19 -6.99
N ILE A 6 -4.51 -13.05 -7.86
CA ILE A 6 -4.31 -12.61 -9.25
C ILE A 6 -3.85 -11.15 -9.27
N ILE A 7 -4.48 -10.30 -8.46
CA ILE A 7 -4.12 -8.89 -8.34
C ILE A 7 -2.70 -8.73 -7.79
N LEU A 8 -2.32 -9.54 -6.79
CA LEU A 8 -0.95 -9.54 -6.24
C LEU A 8 0.09 -9.88 -7.31
N LEU A 9 -0.15 -10.93 -8.10
CA LEU A 9 0.76 -11.36 -9.17
C LEU A 9 0.95 -10.27 -10.23
N LEU A 10 -0.13 -9.65 -10.69
CA LEU A 10 -0.09 -8.55 -11.66
C LEU A 10 0.72 -7.36 -11.14
N THR A 11 0.62 -7.05 -9.85
CA THR A 11 1.35 -5.95 -9.22
C THR A 11 2.87 -6.18 -9.24
N VAL A 12 3.29 -7.42 -8.97
CA VAL A 12 4.72 -7.79 -9.03
C VAL A 12 5.25 -7.67 -10.46
N LEU A 13 4.48 -8.10 -11.46
CA LEU A 13 4.89 -8.07 -12.87
C LEU A 13 5.02 -6.66 -13.45
N VAL A 14 4.21 -5.69 -13.01
CA VAL A 14 4.27 -4.30 -13.52
C VAL A 14 5.35 -3.45 -12.84
N SER A 15 5.84 -3.87 -11.67
CA SER A 15 6.84 -3.16 -10.86
C SER A 15 8.13 -2.76 -11.63
N PRO A 16 8.73 -3.60 -12.52
CA PRO A 16 9.92 -3.25 -13.28
C PRO A 16 9.72 -2.08 -14.27
N LEU A 17 8.55 -2.02 -14.93
CA LEU A 17 8.21 -0.97 -15.89
C LEU A 17 8.12 0.40 -15.20
N ILE A 18 7.52 0.43 -14.02
CA ILE A 18 7.36 1.65 -13.21
C ILE A 18 8.73 2.17 -12.76
N LEU A 19 9.63 1.28 -12.35
CA LEU A 19 11.00 1.62 -11.98
C LEU A 19 11.80 2.25 -13.13
N PHE A 20 11.52 1.89 -14.38
CA PHE A 20 12.13 2.54 -15.54
C PHE A 20 11.63 3.97 -15.72
N LEU A 21 10.31 4.21 -15.63
CA LEU A 21 9.69 5.52 -15.77
C LEU A 21 10.10 6.50 -14.64
N ALA A 22 10.27 5.98 -13.42
CA ALA A 22 10.77 6.72 -12.25
C ALA A 22 12.16 7.35 -12.47
N SER A 23 13.01 6.70 -13.26
CA SER A 23 14.43 7.05 -13.40
C SER A 23 14.71 8.35 -14.17
N LYS A 24 13.69 8.93 -14.83
CA LYS A 24 13.84 10.12 -15.69
C LYS A 24 13.26 11.41 -15.10
N GLN A 25 12.91 11.43 -13.81
CA GLN A 25 12.11 12.53 -13.23
C GLN A 25 12.90 13.67 -12.58
N GLY A 26 12.49 14.91 -12.88
CA GLY A 26 13.00 16.15 -12.29
C GLY A 26 12.54 16.40 -10.85
N LYS A 27 13.18 17.37 -10.16
CA LYS A 27 12.93 17.68 -8.74
C LYS A 27 11.48 18.11 -8.43
N LYS A 28 10.85 18.91 -9.31
CA LYS A 28 9.45 19.38 -9.14
C LYS A 28 8.45 18.22 -9.13
N VAL A 29 8.64 17.25 -10.02
CA VAL A 29 7.82 16.04 -10.11
C VAL A 29 7.90 15.21 -8.83
N LYS A 30 9.08 15.12 -8.20
CA LYS A 30 9.25 14.39 -6.92
C LYS A 30 8.49 15.01 -5.76
N SER A 31 8.46 16.34 -5.68
CA SER A 31 7.69 17.02 -4.63
C SER A 31 6.20 16.75 -4.78
N SER A 32 5.69 16.79 -6.02
CA SER A 32 4.31 16.44 -6.35
C SER A 32 4.00 14.97 -6.03
N LEU A 33 4.88 14.03 -6.40
CA LEU A 33 4.70 12.61 -6.07
C LEU A 33 4.69 12.35 -4.57
N ARG A 34 5.50 13.07 -3.80
CA ARG A 34 5.51 12.97 -2.34
C ARG A 34 4.16 13.41 -1.75
N LEU A 35 3.62 14.51 -2.24
CA LEU A 35 2.31 15.00 -1.82
C LEU A 35 1.20 14.01 -2.21
N VAL A 36 1.22 13.52 -3.45
CA VAL A 36 0.28 12.50 -3.94
C VAL A 36 0.34 11.24 -3.06
N PHE A 37 1.54 10.78 -2.74
CA PHE A 37 1.73 9.60 -1.90
C PHE A 37 1.22 9.83 -0.47
N LEU A 38 1.48 11.00 0.11
CA LEU A 38 0.94 11.37 1.42
C LEU A 38 -0.59 11.37 1.42
N VAL A 39 -1.22 11.95 0.39
CA VAL A 39 -2.68 11.96 0.24
C VAL A 39 -3.22 10.53 0.13
N ILE A 40 -2.57 9.66 -0.65
CA ILE A 40 -2.94 8.24 -0.75
C ILE A 40 -2.94 7.57 0.63
N LEU A 41 -1.87 7.75 1.41
CA LEU A 41 -1.76 7.16 2.74
C LEU A 41 -2.83 7.69 3.71
N VAL A 42 -3.12 8.99 3.68
CA VAL A 42 -4.17 9.59 4.51
C VAL A 42 -5.54 9.03 4.13
N ILE A 43 -5.85 8.91 2.83
CA ILE A 43 -7.11 8.32 2.38
C ILE A 43 -7.22 6.87 2.83
N GLN A 44 -6.14 6.08 2.79
CA GLN A 44 -6.17 4.70 3.28
C GLN A 44 -6.51 4.61 4.77
N ILE A 45 -6.00 5.51 5.62
CA ILE A 45 -6.40 5.59 7.03
C ILE A 45 -7.89 5.92 7.13
N LEU A 46 -8.37 6.92 6.38
CA LEU A 46 -9.78 7.33 6.41
C LEU A 46 -10.72 6.21 5.96
N LEU A 47 -10.33 5.42 4.96
CA LEU A 47 -11.07 4.24 4.54
C LEU A 47 -11.21 3.21 5.66
N GLY A 48 -10.27 3.15 6.60
CA GLY A 48 -10.34 2.26 7.77
C GLY A 48 -11.53 2.55 8.70
N PHE A 49 -12.09 3.77 8.66
CA PHE A 49 -13.28 4.13 9.42
C PHE A 49 -14.60 3.82 8.70
N LEU A 50 -14.53 3.32 7.46
CA LEU A 50 -15.71 2.94 6.68
C LEU A 50 -15.98 1.45 6.80
N ASN A 51 -17.19 1.03 6.44
CA ASN A 51 -17.62 -0.37 6.41
C ASN A 51 -16.73 -1.17 5.45
N TRP A 52 -16.05 -2.18 5.97
CA TRP A 52 -15.18 -3.08 5.20
C TRP A 52 -15.83 -4.44 4.92
N GLU A 53 -16.87 -4.78 5.66
CA GLU A 53 -17.45 -6.11 5.73
C GLU A 53 -18.45 -6.36 4.60
N ASN A 54 -19.31 -5.38 4.29
CA ASN A 54 -20.43 -5.56 3.34
C ASN A 54 -20.57 -4.41 2.34
N LEU A 55 -21.10 -4.72 1.14
CA LEU A 55 -21.41 -3.76 0.07
C LEU A 55 -22.71 -2.97 0.33
N GLN A 56 -23.71 -3.58 0.97
CA GLN A 56 -25.00 -2.97 1.25
C GLN A 56 -25.38 -3.28 2.70
N GLY A 57 -25.60 -2.23 3.51
CA GLY A 57 -26.04 -2.34 4.91
C GLY A 57 -24.98 -1.97 5.95
N ALA A 58 -25.34 -2.16 7.22
CA ALA A 58 -24.44 -2.01 8.35
C ALA A 58 -23.43 -3.17 8.38
N GLY A 59 -22.20 -2.85 8.76
CA GLY A 59 -21.10 -3.80 8.87
C GLY A 59 -19.96 -3.14 9.62
N ARG A 60 -18.98 -3.94 10.04
CA ARG A 60 -17.88 -3.44 10.85
C ARG A 60 -16.91 -2.62 10.02
N THR A 61 -16.36 -1.60 10.67
CA THR A 61 -15.35 -0.75 10.03
C THR A 61 -14.04 -1.53 9.85
N GLY A 62 -13.18 -1.08 8.94
CA GLY A 62 -11.84 -1.66 8.77
C GLY A 62 -11.06 -1.74 10.08
N LEU A 63 -11.06 -0.66 10.86
CA LEU A 63 -10.39 -0.60 12.17
C LEU A 63 -11.04 -1.53 13.19
N GLU A 64 -12.36 -1.56 13.27
CA GLU A 64 -13.08 -2.47 14.17
C GLU A 64 -12.79 -3.94 13.85
N LEU A 65 -12.70 -4.30 12.57
CA LEU A 65 -12.32 -5.65 12.14
C LEU A 65 -10.89 -5.99 12.58
N THR A 66 -9.96 -5.03 12.57
CA THR A 66 -8.58 -5.26 13.04
C THR A 66 -8.50 -5.54 14.53
N ILE A 67 -9.33 -4.85 15.32
CA ILE A 67 -9.41 -5.01 16.78
C ILE A 67 -10.13 -6.31 17.13
N SER A 68 -11.21 -6.62 16.41
CA SER A 68 -12.01 -7.82 16.64
C SER A 68 -11.30 -9.11 16.21
N TYR A 69 -10.43 -9.03 15.20
CA TYR A 69 -9.73 -10.19 14.62
C TYR A 69 -8.23 -9.91 14.46
N PRO A 70 -7.47 -9.81 15.57
CA PRO A 70 -6.05 -9.49 15.53
C PRO A 70 -5.22 -10.55 14.77
N GLN A 71 -5.66 -11.81 14.77
CA GLN A 71 -5.05 -12.90 14.00
C GLN A 71 -5.10 -12.68 12.48
N SER A 72 -5.96 -11.80 11.97
CA SER A 72 -5.96 -11.42 10.55
C SER A 72 -4.75 -10.57 10.16
N LEU A 73 -3.98 -10.03 11.12
CA LEU A 73 -2.85 -9.14 10.86
C LEU A 73 -3.21 -7.81 10.17
N LEU A 74 -4.50 -7.50 9.96
CA LEU A 74 -4.93 -6.23 9.35
C LEU A 74 -4.52 -4.99 10.15
N TRP A 75 -4.29 -5.12 11.45
CA TRP A 75 -3.78 -4.01 12.26
C TRP A 75 -2.37 -3.56 11.79
N LEU A 76 -1.54 -4.49 11.29
CA LEU A 76 -0.21 -4.15 10.74
C LEU A 76 -0.33 -3.25 9.52
N PHE A 77 -1.39 -3.39 8.74
CA PHE A 77 -1.64 -2.54 7.57
C PHE A 77 -1.72 -1.06 7.97
N PHE A 78 -2.52 -0.75 9.00
CA PHE A 78 -2.66 0.61 9.51
C PHE A 78 -1.40 1.13 10.19
N VAL A 79 -0.70 0.28 10.95
CA VAL A 79 0.57 0.65 11.60
C VAL A 79 1.65 1.00 10.58
N ILE A 80 1.74 0.26 9.47
CA ILE A 80 2.70 0.55 8.40
C ILE A 80 2.34 1.86 7.71
N ILE A 81 1.06 2.12 7.41
CA ILE A 81 0.64 3.40 6.82
C ILE A 81 1.05 4.57 7.73
N ALA A 82 0.75 4.49 9.02
CA ALA A 82 1.12 5.52 9.98
C ALA A 82 2.64 5.74 10.01
N SER A 83 3.42 4.65 10.01
CA SER A 83 4.89 4.71 9.96
C SER A 83 5.40 5.35 8.67
N GLN A 84 4.79 5.04 7.51
CA GLN A 84 5.15 5.64 6.22
C GLN A 84 4.85 7.14 6.19
N ILE A 85 3.75 7.60 6.80
CA ILE A 85 3.43 9.02 6.94
C ILE A 85 4.55 9.73 7.73
N VAL A 86 4.96 9.18 8.87
CA VAL A 86 6.05 9.76 9.68
C VAL A 86 7.36 9.80 8.88
N LEU A 87 7.73 8.71 8.20
CA LEU A 87 8.95 8.64 7.39
C LEU A 87 8.95 9.62 6.20
N LEU A 88 7.78 9.90 5.62
CA LEU A 88 7.61 10.86 4.53
C LEU A 88 7.96 12.28 4.97
N LEU A 89 7.62 12.65 6.20
CA LEU A 89 7.87 13.98 6.76
C LEU A 89 9.38 14.23 6.97
N LEU A 90 10.15 13.20 7.29
CA LEU A 90 11.61 13.29 7.50
C LEU A 90 12.40 13.57 6.20
N ASN A 91 11.83 13.29 5.03
CA ASN A 91 12.35 13.66 3.70
C ASN A 91 13.82 13.30 3.39
N THR A 92 14.37 12.25 4.02
CA THR A 92 15.75 11.81 3.74
C THR A 92 15.81 10.86 2.53
N ARG A 93 17.02 10.51 2.10
CA ARG A 93 17.21 9.50 1.02
C ARG A 93 16.89 8.09 1.51
N LEU A 94 17.30 7.76 2.73
CA LEU A 94 17.05 6.46 3.35
C LEU A 94 15.56 6.25 3.61
N THR A 95 14.86 7.28 4.09
CA THR A 95 13.41 7.17 4.34
C THR A 95 12.64 6.87 3.06
N ARG A 96 13.04 7.45 1.91
CA ARG A 96 12.42 7.13 0.61
C ARG A 96 12.55 5.66 0.21
N LEU A 97 13.72 5.05 0.43
CA LEU A 97 13.92 3.62 0.17
C LEU A 97 13.04 2.77 1.10
N VAL A 98 13.07 3.09 2.40
CA VAL A 98 12.30 2.38 3.43
C VAL A 98 10.80 2.48 3.16
N ILE A 99 10.30 3.65 2.75
CA ILE A 99 8.89 3.87 2.42
C ILE A 99 8.42 2.92 1.32
N THR A 100 9.19 2.75 0.26
CA THR A 100 8.82 1.87 -0.86
C THR A 100 8.84 0.40 -0.46
N ILE A 101 9.85 -0.02 0.31
CA ILE A 101 9.91 -1.38 0.86
C ILE A 101 8.69 -1.62 1.76
N LEU A 102 8.39 -0.67 2.64
CA LEU A 102 7.21 -0.72 3.49
C LEU A 102 5.93 -0.75 2.67
N ASN A 103 5.82 -0.02 1.56
CA ASN A 103 4.59 -0.03 0.76
C ASN A 103 4.35 -1.40 0.10
N PHE A 104 5.43 -2.02 -0.38
CA PHE A 104 5.38 -3.36 -0.92
C PHE A 104 4.96 -4.38 0.15
N ILE A 105 5.61 -4.34 1.32
CA ILE A 105 5.25 -5.19 2.47
C ILE A 105 3.79 -4.95 2.88
N ASN A 106 3.36 -3.69 2.94
CA ASN A 106 2.00 -3.30 3.32
C ASN A 106 0.95 -3.86 2.36
N THR A 107 1.31 -3.97 1.08
CA THR A 107 0.46 -4.58 0.06
C THR A 107 0.24 -6.05 0.32
N VAL A 108 1.33 -6.78 0.59
CA VAL A 108 1.26 -8.20 0.94
C VAL A 108 0.44 -8.40 2.22
N ILE A 109 0.68 -7.58 3.25
CA ILE A 109 -0.05 -7.62 4.51
C ILE A 109 -1.53 -7.35 4.32
N LEU A 110 -1.91 -6.35 3.53
CA LEU A 110 -3.33 -6.08 3.25
C LEU A 110 -4.02 -7.30 2.63
N PHE A 111 -3.44 -7.86 1.56
CA PHE A 111 -4.05 -9.03 0.90
C PHE A 111 -4.10 -10.25 1.81
N MET A 112 -3.00 -10.57 2.52
CA MET A 112 -2.98 -11.66 3.49
C MET A 112 -4.02 -11.44 4.58
N GLY A 113 -4.18 -10.20 5.05
CA GLY A 113 -5.12 -9.90 6.11
C GLY A 113 -6.58 -9.97 5.67
N LEU A 114 -6.90 -9.54 4.45
CA LEU A 114 -8.24 -9.72 3.88
C LEU A 114 -8.56 -11.20 3.63
N ILE A 115 -7.58 -11.99 3.17
CA ILE A 115 -7.74 -13.45 3.02
C ILE A 115 -7.95 -14.11 4.38
N GLY A 116 -7.11 -13.77 5.37
CA GLY A 116 -7.21 -14.29 6.73
C GLY A 116 -8.55 -13.93 7.37
N LEU A 117 -8.98 -12.67 7.22
CA LEU A 117 -10.28 -12.21 7.70
C LEU A 117 -11.44 -12.98 7.03
N SER A 118 -11.37 -13.20 5.72
CA SER A 118 -12.39 -13.96 4.99
C SER A 118 -12.47 -15.42 5.47
N ASN A 119 -11.32 -16.03 5.79
CA ASN A 119 -11.27 -17.39 6.33
C ASN A 119 -11.86 -17.47 7.74
N ILE A 120 -11.64 -16.45 8.58
CA ILE A 120 -12.17 -16.39 9.94
C ILE A 120 -13.69 -16.18 9.94
N LEU A 121 -14.17 -15.30 9.06
CA LEU A 121 -15.60 -14.96 8.98
C LEU A 121 -16.42 -15.98 8.21
N GLY A 122 -15.79 -16.85 7.41
CA GLY A 122 -16.47 -17.84 6.59
C GLY A 122 -17.11 -17.28 5.32
N PHE A 123 -16.93 -15.98 5.04
CA PHE A 123 -17.37 -15.32 3.82
C PHE A 123 -16.34 -14.27 3.38
N GLN A 124 -16.39 -13.87 2.11
CA GLN A 124 -15.50 -12.83 1.60
C GLN A 124 -16.00 -11.45 2.00
N THR A 125 -15.21 -10.71 2.77
CA THR A 125 -15.50 -9.32 3.10
C THR A 125 -15.25 -8.45 1.88
N VAL A 126 -16.33 -8.09 1.18
CA VAL A 126 -16.28 -7.24 0.00
C VAL A 126 -17.15 -6.02 0.28
N SER A 127 -16.53 -4.85 0.15
CA SER A 127 -17.16 -3.55 0.33
C SER A 127 -16.44 -2.53 -0.55
N LEU A 128 -17.09 -1.40 -0.78
CA LEU A 128 -16.52 -0.32 -1.60
C LEU A 128 -15.25 0.25 -0.95
N ALA A 129 -15.22 0.37 0.38
CA ALA A 129 -14.06 0.86 1.11
C ALA A 129 -12.87 -0.10 1.04
N ASN A 130 -13.09 -1.41 1.18
CA ASN A 130 -12.04 -2.42 1.03
C ASN A 130 -11.48 -2.41 -0.41
N ILE A 131 -12.36 -2.42 -1.42
CA ILE A 131 -11.94 -2.35 -2.82
C ILE A 131 -11.08 -1.10 -3.07
N MET A 132 -11.51 0.06 -2.59
CA MET A 132 -10.75 1.30 -2.70
C MET A 132 -9.41 1.25 -1.95
N ALA A 133 -9.36 0.62 -0.77
CA ALA A 133 -8.11 0.44 -0.02
C ALA A 133 -7.12 -0.42 -0.80
N VAL A 134 -7.58 -1.52 -1.41
CA VAL A 134 -6.78 -2.36 -2.30
C VAL A 134 -6.24 -1.54 -3.47
N PHE A 135 -7.09 -0.83 -4.21
CA PHE A 135 -6.64 -0.01 -5.34
C PHE A 135 -5.62 1.06 -4.92
N LEU A 136 -5.88 1.77 -3.82
CA LEU A 136 -4.97 2.82 -3.35
C LEU A 136 -3.63 2.26 -2.90
N VAL A 137 -3.57 1.08 -2.32
CA VAL A 137 -2.31 0.41 -1.96
C VAL A 137 -1.50 0.07 -3.20
N LEU A 138 -2.16 -0.42 -4.25
CA LEU A 138 -1.52 -0.71 -5.53
C LEU A 138 -0.98 0.56 -6.19
N VAL A 139 -1.80 1.61 -6.27
CA VAL A 139 -1.34 2.92 -6.78
C VAL A 139 -0.21 3.47 -5.90
N GLY A 140 -0.30 3.28 -4.59
CA GLY A 140 0.77 3.61 -3.65
C GLY A 140 2.09 2.90 -3.96
N ASN A 141 2.06 1.63 -4.41
CA ASN A 141 3.28 0.94 -4.85
C ASN A 141 3.90 1.64 -6.04
N ILE A 142 3.08 1.99 -7.03
CA ILE A 142 3.54 2.68 -8.23
C ILE A 142 4.21 4.01 -7.84
N VAL A 143 3.51 4.83 -7.06
CA VAL A 143 4.00 6.15 -6.65
C VAL A 143 5.24 6.03 -5.77
N SER A 144 5.28 5.09 -4.81
CA SER A 144 6.44 4.89 -3.94
C SER A 144 7.67 4.37 -4.70
N LEU A 145 7.50 3.53 -5.73
CA LEU A 145 8.58 3.15 -6.63
C LEU A 145 9.10 4.36 -7.41
N MET A 146 8.21 5.26 -7.83
CA MET A 146 8.57 6.50 -8.50
C MET A 146 9.33 7.49 -7.59
N LEU A 147 9.13 7.42 -6.27
CA LEU A 147 9.89 8.21 -5.30
C LEU A 147 11.35 7.77 -5.15
N ILE A 148 11.67 6.49 -5.39
CA ILE A 148 13.05 6.01 -5.43
C ILE A 148 13.68 6.45 -6.74
N ASN A 149 14.29 7.63 -6.70
CA ASN A 149 15.19 8.05 -7.76
C ASN A 149 16.36 7.06 -7.84
N LYS A 150 16.51 6.37 -8.96
CA LYS A 150 17.80 5.74 -9.29
C LYS A 150 18.79 6.88 -9.57
N ASP A 151 19.58 7.27 -8.57
CA ASP A 151 20.89 7.83 -8.90
C ASP A 151 21.60 6.81 -9.77
N ARG A 152 22.03 7.22 -10.96
CA ARG A 152 22.80 6.37 -11.88
C ARG A 152 24.01 5.71 -11.20
N ALA A 153 24.53 6.32 -10.13
CA ALA A 153 25.62 5.81 -9.30
C ALA A 153 25.28 4.51 -8.54
N LEU A 154 24.02 4.31 -8.12
CA LEU A 154 23.62 3.16 -7.30
C LEU A 154 23.46 1.90 -8.16
N LEU A 155 22.97 2.03 -9.40
CA LEU A 155 22.92 0.92 -10.35
C LEU A 155 24.30 0.38 -10.70
N ARG A 156 25.31 1.24 -10.87
CA ARG A 156 26.69 0.81 -11.17
C ARG A 156 27.35 0.00 -10.05
N LYS A 157 26.85 0.11 -8.81
CA LYS A 157 27.44 -0.58 -7.65
C LYS A 157 26.89 -2.00 -7.46
N TYR A 158 25.69 -2.28 -7.95
CA TYR A 158 25.03 -3.58 -7.80
C TYR A 158 24.92 -4.38 -9.12
N PHE A 159 25.02 -3.71 -10.28
CA PHE A 159 25.07 -4.34 -11.60
C PHE A 159 26.46 -4.19 -12.23
N LYS A 160 27.50 -4.41 -11.42
CA LYS A 160 28.86 -4.51 -11.93
C LYS A 160 29.17 -5.96 -12.27
#